data_AF-J9CXW3-F1
#
_entry.id   AF-J9CXW3-F1
#
_cell.length_a   1.000
_cell.length_b   1.000
_cell.length_c   1.000
_cell.angle_alpha   90.00
_cell.angle_beta   90.00
_cell.angle_gamma   90.00
#
_symmetry.space_group_name_H-M   'P 1'
#
loop_
_entity.id
_entity.type
_entity.pdbx_description
1 polymer ?
#
loop_
_entity_poly.entity_id
_entity_poly.type
_entity_poly.pdbx_seq_one_letter_code
_entity_poly.pdbx_strand_id
1 'polypeptide(L)'
;MESVSAFKIMSRKFEIIDEERHTQMCQQFYTMNSQLLDIFTATSNDQQSTREDLFNLYPLHPGTANLATHYATVVGSSSRSVFEFLGQNDSIREFLDSEEHFLNRDTITADYLWDYVLKVFQDDVTNYGAVTERYNSYKLQVCNEGAAYFAVFKGILLLNAFNNVSGENNNGLVTPSEDNIHALFAGTCYDSEVDAVLQWFNEQGIIQRAPGGLYSVQFSALPSGEIEEKKNEMRNVQYRYTDQVLNFSDAASTAFEKKMMQKVIRPYGFKFFSDHQNEAVLRSQIKNARKDTKTSAMFFALLMARNNTELGVLRNFAEKCAEDENDKDLKNNVYLVFDEVLTDAKYEQFIEYQANYACASSHGFLDQQKVHRDHAVSMVKEWMSSVQRGNAVVYINGEEKQPISVKHLSSIVNSVISPTIFPYGPDACELLRQKSP
;
A
#
# COMPACT_ATOMS: atom_id res chain seq x y z
N MET A 1 -23.50 -35.20 12.32
CA MET A 1 -22.92 -35.61 11.03
C MET A 1 -21.64 -34.81 10.89
N GLU A 2 -20.49 -35.47 10.81
CA GLU A 2 -19.23 -34.78 10.52
C GLU A 2 -19.35 -34.09 9.15
N SER A 3 -19.08 -32.79 9.09
CA SER A 3 -19.07 -32.04 7.85
C SER A 3 -17.94 -32.59 6.97
N VAL A 4 -18.29 -33.25 5.87
CA VAL A 4 -17.31 -33.70 4.88
C VAL A 4 -16.63 -32.46 4.28
N SER A 5 -15.31 -32.37 4.41
CA SER A 5 -14.46 -31.32 3.81
C SER A 5 -14.72 -31.20 2.31
N ALA A 6 -14.80 -29.97 1.79
CA ALA A 6 -14.94 -29.72 0.35
C ALA A 6 -13.79 -30.35 -0.46
N PHE A 7 -12.58 -30.40 0.09
CA PHE A 7 -11.42 -31.03 -0.52
C PHE A 7 -11.61 -32.54 -0.72
N LYS A 8 -12.16 -33.23 0.29
CA LYS A 8 -12.48 -34.67 0.23
C LYS A 8 -13.52 -35.01 -0.84
N ILE A 9 -14.40 -34.06 -1.12
CA ILE A 9 -15.44 -34.19 -2.14
C ILE A 9 -14.82 -34.01 -3.53
N MET A 10 -13.94 -33.03 -3.69
CA MET A 10 -13.22 -32.75 -4.93
C MET A 10 -12.27 -33.89 -5.34
N SER A 11 -11.54 -34.50 -4.40
CA SER A 11 -10.51 -35.50 -4.72
C SER A 11 -11.10 -36.77 -5.35
N ARG A 12 -12.36 -37.08 -5.04
CA ARG A 12 -13.10 -38.22 -5.61
C ARG A 12 -13.48 -38.04 -7.09
N LYS A 13 -13.23 -36.88 -7.70
CA LYS A 13 -13.54 -36.64 -9.11
C LYS A 13 -12.44 -37.05 -10.08
N PHE A 14 -11.20 -37.17 -9.62
CA PHE A 14 -10.13 -37.65 -10.45
C PHE A 14 -10.15 -39.18 -10.48
N GLU A 15 -10.23 -39.74 -11.69
CA GLU A 15 -9.97 -41.15 -11.92
C GLU A 15 -8.48 -41.33 -12.21
N ILE A 16 -7.78 -42.01 -11.32
CA ILE A 16 -6.33 -42.25 -11.45
C ILE A 16 -6.14 -43.56 -12.20
N ILE A 17 -5.56 -43.48 -13.41
CA ILE A 17 -5.30 -44.66 -14.26
C ILE A 17 -3.96 -45.33 -13.86
N ASP A 18 -2.93 -44.53 -13.59
CA ASP A 18 -1.58 -44.97 -13.21
C ASP A 18 -1.24 -44.42 -11.82
N GLU A 19 -1.51 -45.22 -10.79
CA GLU A 19 -1.29 -44.84 -9.38
C GLU A 19 0.18 -44.58 -9.05
N GLU A 20 1.11 -45.35 -9.62
CA GLU A 20 2.53 -45.22 -9.30
C GLU A 20 3.06 -43.89 -9.85
N ARG A 21 2.74 -43.59 -11.10
CA ARG A 21 3.19 -42.36 -11.75
C ARG A 21 2.53 -41.12 -11.16
N HIS A 22 1.23 -41.19 -10.85
CA HIS A 22 0.51 -40.12 -10.16
C HIS A 22 1.12 -39.83 -8.79
N THR A 23 1.39 -40.88 -8.00
CA THR A 23 2.03 -40.74 -6.68
C THR A 23 3.41 -40.10 -6.78
N GLN A 24 4.24 -40.51 -7.75
CA GLN A 24 5.55 -39.91 -7.97
C GLN A 24 5.47 -38.42 -8.32
N MET A 25 4.56 -38.04 -9.22
CA MET A 25 4.36 -36.64 -9.62
C MET A 25 3.88 -35.78 -8.43
N CYS A 26 2.90 -36.29 -7.69
CA CYS A 26 2.36 -35.62 -6.51
C CYS A 26 3.44 -35.43 -5.43
N GLN A 27 4.18 -36.48 -5.09
CA GLN A 27 5.29 -36.40 -4.13
C GLN A 27 6.35 -35.39 -4.57
N GLN A 28 6.71 -35.39 -5.86
CA GLN A 28 7.70 -34.46 -6.38
C GLN A 28 7.23 -33.01 -6.27
N PHE A 29 5.98 -32.71 -6.66
CA PHE A 29 5.40 -31.37 -6.56
C PHE A 29 5.42 -30.84 -5.13
N TYR A 30 4.96 -31.63 -4.17
CA TYR A 30 4.91 -31.21 -2.76
C TYR A 30 6.27 -31.26 -2.05
N THR A 31 7.24 -32.04 -2.54
CA THR A 31 8.61 -31.98 -2.02
C THR A 31 9.30 -30.68 -2.43
N MET A 32 9.07 -30.22 -3.65
CA MET A 32 9.60 -28.95 -4.16
C MET A 32 8.88 -27.74 -3.55
N ASN A 33 7.59 -27.90 -3.20
CA ASN A 33 6.73 -26.83 -2.70
C ASN A 33 6.15 -27.15 -1.31
N SER A 34 7.00 -27.57 -0.37
CA SER A 34 6.56 -28.12 0.94
C SER A 34 5.71 -27.16 1.77
N GLN A 35 5.94 -25.85 1.61
CA GLN A 35 5.22 -24.78 2.30
C GLN A 35 3.75 -24.65 1.88
N LEU A 36 3.37 -25.10 0.68
CA LEU A 36 2.00 -24.93 0.16
C LEU A 36 0.95 -25.61 1.03
N LEU A 37 1.22 -26.86 1.42
CA LEU A 37 0.30 -27.60 2.28
C LEU A 37 0.19 -26.95 3.66
N ASP A 38 1.28 -26.40 4.19
CA ASP A 38 1.26 -25.73 5.50
C ASP A 38 0.41 -24.45 5.43
N ILE A 39 0.57 -23.64 4.37
CA ILE A 39 -0.20 -22.41 4.14
C ILE A 39 -1.71 -22.71 4.09
N PHE A 40 -2.13 -23.65 3.24
CA PHE A 40 -3.55 -23.93 3.00
C PHE A 40 -4.21 -24.84 4.06
N THR A 41 -3.44 -25.38 5.01
CA THR A 41 -3.98 -26.16 6.15
C THR A 41 -3.93 -25.41 7.48
N ALA A 42 -3.19 -24.30 7.58
CA ALA A 42 -2.93 -23.59 8.84
C ALA A 42 -4.19 -23.25 9.65
N THR A 43 -5.29 -22.92 8.97
CA THR A 43 -6.54 -22.48 9.61
C THR A 43 -7.62 -23.57 9.64
N SER A 44 -7.29 -24.81 9.26
CA SER A 44 -8.21 -25.94 9.30
C SER A 44 -8.35 -26.51 10.72
N ASN A 45 -9.57 -26.90 11.07
CA ASN A 45 -9.88 -27.59 12.32
C ASN A 45 -9.30 -29.02 12.38
N ASP A 46 -9.03 -29.63 11.21
CA ASP A 46 -8.38 -30.94 11.07
C ASP A 46 -7.27 -30.85 10.02
N GLN A 47 -6.11 -30.37 10.46
CA GLN A 47 -4.96 -30.11 9.59
C GLN A 47 -4.47 -31.38 8.89
N GLN A 48 -4.49 -32.53 9.56
CA GLN A 48 -3.97 -33.78 9.00
C GLN A 48 -4.90 -34.32 7.91
N SER A 49 -6.21 -34.41 8.16
CA SER A 49 -7.16 -34.84 7.13
C SER A 49 -7.19 -33.87 5.96
N THR A 50 -7.12 -32.56 6.21
CA THR A 50 -7.12 -31.53 5.15
C THR A 50 -5.87 -31.63 4.28
N ARG A 51 -4.71 -31.92 4.91
CA ARG A 51 -3.44 -32.14 4.19
C ARG A 51 -3.53 -33.35 3.26
N GLU A 52 -4.07 -34.46 3.74
CA GLU A 52 -4.27 -35.67 2.94
C GLU A 52 -5.26 -35.43 1.79
N ASP A 53 -6.37 -34.73 2.06
CA ASP A 53 -7.35 -34.38 1.03
C ASP A 53 -6.74 -33.48 -0.05
N LEU A 54 -5.96 -32.46 0.32
CA LEU A 54 -5.24 -31.58 -0.61
C LEU A 54 -4.18 -32.34 -1.42
N PHE A 55 -3.45 -33.25 -0.79
CA PHE A 55 -2.46 -34.09 -1.48
C PHE A 55 -3.10 -34.94 -2.57
N ASN A 56 -4.29 -35.48 -2.31
CA ASN A 56 -5.05 -36.29 -3.26
C ASN A 56 -5.77 -35.48 -4.35
N LEU A 57 -5.67 -34.14 -4.34
CA LEU A 57 -6.28 -33.27 -5.35
C LEU A 57 -5.40 -33.00 -6.56
N TYR A 58 -4.13 -33.39 -6.53
CA TYR A 58 -3.23 -33.25 -7.67
C TYR A 58 -3.84 -33.88 -8.93
N PRO A 59 -3.92 -33.17 -10.08
CA PRO A 59 -3.14 -31.97 -10.45
C PRO A 59 -3.79 -30.60 -10.17
N LEU A 60 -4.85 -30.52 -9.36
CA LEU A 60 -5.42 -29.23 -8.94
C LEU A 60 -4.48 -28.50 -7.98
N HIS A 61 -4.09 -27.27 -8.30
CA HIS A 61 -3.22 -26.48 -7.42
C HIS A 61 -3.91 -26.19 -6.07
N PRO A 62 -3.24 -26.29 -4.91
CA PRO A 62 -3.85 -26.05 -3.60
C PRO A 62 -4.52 -24.67 -3.47
N GLY A 63 -3.91 -23.63 -4.05
CA GLY A 63 -4.51 -22.30 -4.08
C GLY A 63 -5.81 -22.26 -4.88
N THR A 64 -5.86 -22.91 -6.05
CA THR A 64 -7.09 -23.04 -6.85
C THR A 64 -8.17 -23.80 -6.09
N ALA A 65 -7.80 -24.89 -5.40
CA ALA A 65 -8.72 -25.68 -4.59
C ALA A 65 -9.31 -24.85 -3.43
N ASN A 66 -8.47 -24.02 -2.79
CA ASN A 66 -8.93 -23.11 -1.74
C ASN A 66 -9.93 -22.09 -2.29
N LEU A 67 -9.62 -21.43 -3.41
CA LEU A 67 -10.54 -20.49 -4.06
C LEU A 67 -11.86 -21.15 -4.50
N ALA A 68 -11.80 -22.37 -5.03
CA ALA A 68 -13.01 -23.13 -5.41
C ALA A 68 -13.89 -23.46 -4.20
N THR A 69 -13.28 -23.74 -3.04
CA THR A 69 -14.00 -23.96 -1.77
C THR A 69 -14.68 -22.68 -1.28
N HIS A 70 -13.99 -21.54 -1.36
CA HIS A 70 -14.57 -20.24 -1.04
C HIS A 70 -15.73 -19.89 -1.98
N TYR A 71 -15.59 -20.13 -3.28
CA TYR A 71 -16.67 -19.96 -4.25
C TYR A 71 -17.94 -20.74 -3.85
N ALA A 72 -17.78 -22.03 -3.50
CA ALA A 72 -18.89 -22.88 -3.07
C ALA A 72 -19.60 -22.39 -1.80
N THR A 73 -18.81 -21.83 -0.87
CA THR A 73 -19.32 -21.41 0.44
C THR A 73 -20.03 -20.07 0.34
N VAL A 74 -19.48 -19.14 -0.45
CA VAL A 74 -19.88 -17.74 -0.47
C VAL A 74 -20.96 -17.45 -1.52
N VAL A 75 -20.90 -18.10 -2.68
CA VAL A 75 -21.85 -17.86 -3.79
C VAL A 75 -23.14 -18.67 -3.62
N GLY A 76 -23.33 -19.32 -2.46
CA GLY A 76 -24.56 -20.04 -2.10
C GLY A 76 -24.86 -21.25 -2.98
N SER A 77 -23.89 -21.65 -3.79
CA SER A 77 -24.04 -22.72 -4.75
C SER A 77 -23.47 -23.98 -4.08
N SER A 78 -24.39 -24.91 -3.78
CA SER A 78 -24.13 -26.16 -3.05
C SER A 78 -22.84 -26.88 -3.49
N SER A 79 -22.40 -27.92 -2.76
CA SER A 79 -21.27 -28.80 -3.17
C SER A 79 -21.27 -29.24 -4.64
N ARG A 80 -22.43 -29.20 -5.31
CA ARG A 80 -22.63 -29.36 -6.75
C ARG A 80 -21.81 -28.40 -7.63
N SER A 81 -21.57 -27.14 -7.25
CA SER A 81 -20.91 -26.17 -8.14
C SER A 81 -19.40 -26.38 -8.24
N VAL A 82 -18.76 -26.86 -7.17
CA VAL A 82 -17.37 -27.33 -7.24
C VAL A 82 -17.28 -28.61 -8.09
N PHE A 83 -18.28 -29.48 -7.99
CA PHE A 83 -18.37 -30.68 -8.81
C PHE A 83 -18.59 -30.37 -10.30
N GLU A 84 -19.38 -29.35 -10.62
CA GLU A 84 -19.61 -28.88 -11.99
C GLU A 84 -18.34 -28.17 -12.52
N PHE A 85 -17.65 -27.39 -11.70
CA PHE A 85 -16.34 -26.83 -12.05
C PHE A 85 -15.34 -27.92 -12.44
N LEU A 86 -15.14 -28.95 -11.61
CA LEU A 86 -14.14 -30.00 -11.91
C LEU A 86 -14.60 -30.99 -12.98
N GLY A 87 -15.91 -31.25 -13.09
CA GLY A 87 -16.46 -32.33 -13.90
C GLY A 87 -17.14 -31.92 -15.21
N GLN A 88 -17.48 -30.65 -15.39
CA GLN A 88 -18.19 -30.13 -16.56
C GLN A 88 -17.49 -28.91 -17.19
N ASN A 89 -16.24 -28.65 -16.81
CA ASN A 89 -15.42 -27.60 -17.43
C ASN A 89 -14.58 -28.22 -18.55
N ASP A 90 -14.92 -27.85 -19.80
CA ASP A 90 -14.24 -28.34 -20.99
C ASP A 90 -12.72 -28.01 -20.96
N SER A 91 -12.33 -26.88 -20.40
CA SER A 91 -10.90 -26.51 -20.28
C SER A 91 -10.12 -27.39 -19.31
N ILE A 92 -10.76 -27.89 -18.24
CA ILE A 92 -10.12 -28.87 -17.35
C ILE A 92 -9.99 -30.22 -18.06
N ARG A 93 -10.99 -30.59 -18.85
CA ARG A 93 -10.93 -31.82 -19.64
C ARG A 93 -9.81 -31.76 -20.68
N GLU A 94 -9.73 -30.66 -21.42
CA GLU A 94 -8.64 -30.40 -22.37
C GLU A 94 -7.26 -30.41 -21.69
N PHE A 95 -7.17 -29.87 -20.47
CA PHE A 95 -5.95 -29.93 -19.67
C PHE A 95 -5.55 -31.38 -19.34
N LEU A 96 -6.49 -32.20 -18.88
CA LEU A 96 -6.23 -33.59 -18.52
C LEU A 96 -5.93 -34.50 -19.72
N ASP A 97 -6.49 -34.16 -20.89
CA ASP A 97 -6.26 -34.88 -22.16
C ASP A 97 -4.94 -34.45 -22.86
N SER A 98 -4.23 -33.44 -22.33
CA SER A 98 -3.00 -32.90 -22.91
C SER A 98 -1.74 -33.63 -22.44
N GLU A 99 -1.04 -34.27 -23.38
CA GLU A 99 0.27 -34.87 -23.11
C GLU A 99 1.33 -33.83 -22.75
N GLU A 100 1.23 -32.61 -23.30
CA GLU A 100 2.16 -31.52 -23.01
C GLU A 100 2.06 -31.08 -21.54
N HIS A 101 0.85 -30.83 -21.05
CA HIS A 101 0.63 -30.45 -19.64
C HIS A 101 1.10 -31.55 -18.69
N PHE A 102 0.87 -32.81 -19.06
CA PHE A 102 1.33 -33.95 -18.29
C PHE A 102 2.88 -34.04 -18.23
N LEU A 103 3.56 -33.85 -19.36
CA LEU A 103 5.04 -33.89 -19.43
C LEU A 103 5.68 -32.70 -18.71
N ASN A 104 5.09 -31.51 -18.83
CA ASN A 104 5.51 -30.30 -18.14
C ASN A 104 5.17 -30.32 -16.64
N ARG A 105 4.30 -31.25 -16.23
CA ARG A 105 3.82 -31.43 -14.85
C ARG A 105 3.06 -30.21 -14.35
N ASP A 106 2.33 -29.59 -15.27
CA ASP A 106 1.52 -28.43 -14.97
C ASP A 106 0.43 -28.79 -13.95
N THR A 107 -0.10 -27.76 -13.31
CA THR A 107 -1.22 -27.87 -12.38
C THR A 107 -2.37 -27.02 -12.86
N ILE A 108 -3.60 -27.38 -12.50
CA ILE A 108 -4.78 -26.56 -12.80
C ILE A 108 -4.74 -25.31 -11.92
N THR A 109 -4.51 -24.16 -12.54
CA THR A 109 -4.32 -22.85 -11.92
C THR A 109 -5.62 -22.06 -11.75
N ALA A 110 -5.55 -20.94 -11.03
CA ALA A 110 -6.72 -20.15 -10.64
C ALA A 110 -7.49 -19.51 -11.81
N ASP A 111 -6.82 -19.29 -12.94
CA ASP A 111 -7.42 -18.75 -14.17
C ASP A 111 -8.49 -19.67 -14.78
N TYR A 112 -8.34 -20.99 -14.66
CA TYR A 112 -9.39 -21.95 -15.04
C TYR A 112 -10.67 -21.75 -14.22
N LEU A 113 -10.53 -21.44 -12.93
CA LEU A 113 -11.66 -21.13 -12.06
C LEU A 113 -12.30 -19.79 -12.45
N TRP A 114 -11.49 -18.78 -12.76
CA TRP A 114 -11.99 -17.49 -13.21
C TRP A 114 -12.88 -17.62 -14.45
N ASP A 115 -12.41 -18.34 -15.49
CA ASP A 115 -13.17 -18.50 -16.73
C ASP A 115 -14.50 -19.22 -16.51
N TYR A 116 -14.54 -20.19 -15.59
CA TYR A 116 -15.76 -20.87 -15.18
C TYR A 116 -16.76 -19.94 -14.47
N VAL A 117 -16.29 -19.12 -13.52
CA VAL A 117 -17.18 -18.26 -12.70
C VAL A 117 -17.50 -16.92 -13.35
N LEU A 118 -16.79 -16.52 -14.41
CA LEU A 118 -16.91 -15.20 -15.02
C LEU A 118 -18.34 -14.82 -15.38
N LYS A 119 -19.11 -15.76 -15.95
CA LYS A 119 -20.52 -15.51 -16.31
C LYS A 119 -21.37 -15.22 -15.08
N VAL A 120 -21.17 -15.98 -14.00
CA VAL A 120 -21.87 -15.77 -12.72
C VAL A 120 -21.52 -14.41 -12.13
N PHE A 121 -20.25 -14.00 -12.22
CA PHE A 121 -19.81 -12.68 -11.75
C PHE A 121 -20.38 -11.54 -12.60
N GLN A 122 -20.53 -11.73 -13.92
CA GLN A 122 -21.15 -10.75 -14.80
C GLN A 122 -22.64 -10.57 -14.53
N ASP A 123 -23.34 -11.63 -14.12
CA ASP A 123 -24.76 -11.57 -13.77
C ASP A 123 -25.00 -10.93 -12.38
N ASP A 124 -24.03 -11.00 -11.46
CA ASP A 124 -24.08 -10.38 -10.13
C ASP A 124 -23.15 -9.15 -10.01
N VAL A 125 -23.58 -8.08 -10.69
CA VAL A 125 -22.87 -6.79 -10.72
C VAL A 125 -22.76 -6.16 -9.33
N THR A 126 -23.70 -6.44 -8.41
CA THR A 126 -23.70 -5.86 -7.07
C THR A 126 -22.48 -6.30 -6.27
N ASN A 127 -22.14 -7.60 -6.33
CA ASN A 127 -21.03 -8.16 -5.57
C ASN A 127 -19.71 -8.17 -6.35
N TYR A 128 -19.76 -8.33 -7.68
CA TYR A 128 -18.58 -8.55 -8.52
C TYR A 128 -18.37 -7.49 -9.61
N GLY A 129 -19.13 -6.39 -9.60
CA GLY A 129 -19.02 -5.31 -10.59
C GLY A 129 -17.61 -4.74 -10.70
N ALA A 130 -16.94 -4.45 -9.58
CA ALA A 130 -15.59 -3.89 -9.58
C ALA A 130 -14.56 -4.78 -10.29
N VAL A 131 -14.58 -6.09 -10.02
CA VAL A 131 -13.62 -7.04 -10.59
C VAL A 131 -13.93 -7.34 -12.06
N THR A 132 -15.21 -7.41 -12.43
CA THR A 132 -15.62 -7.64 -13.83
C THR A 132 -15.39 -6.41 -14.71
N GLU A 133 -15.58 -5.20 -14.20
CA GLU A 133 -15.23 -3.96 -14.88
C GLU A 133 -13.72 -3.87 -15.10
N ARG A 134 -12.92 -4.11 -14.04
CA ARG A 134 -11.46 -4.14 -14.13
C ARG A 134 -10.99 -5.14 -15.17
N TYR A 135 -11.56 -6.35 -15.16
CA TYR A 135 -11.27 -7.36 -16.17
C TYR A 135 -11.56 -6.85 -17.58
N ASN A 136 -12.75 -6.30 -17.82
CA ASN A 136 -13.14 -5.85 -19.16
C ASN A 136 -12.30 -4.69 -19.68
N SER A 137 -11.88 -3.76 -18.81
CA SER A 137 -11.05 -2.61 -19.18
C SER A 137 -9.64 -3.01 -19.61
N TYR A 138 -9.06 -4.04 -18.97
CA TYR A 138 -7.64 -4.39 -19.18
C TYR A 138 -7.40 -5.74 -19.85
N LYS A 139 -8.42 -6.59 -20.06
CA LYS A 139 -8.24 -7.96 -20.59
C LYS A 139 -7.46 -8.02 -21.90
N LEU A 140 -7.68 -7.09 -22.83
CA LEU A 140 -6.97 -7.07 -24.11
C LEU A 140 -5.50 -6.70 -23.93
N GLN A 141 -5.23 -5.69 -23.10
CA GLN A 141 -3.85 -5.25 -22.81
C GLN A 141 -3.07 -6.35 -22.12
N VAL A 142 -3.65 -6.96 -21.08
CA VAL A 142 -2.99 -8.00 -20.29
C VAL A 142 -2.80 -9.29 -21.10
N CYS A 143 -3.81 -9.71 -21.88
CA CYS A 143 -3.72 -10.90 -22.72
C CYS A 143 -2.62 -10.78 -23.78
N ASN A 144 -2.42 -9.57 -24.34
CA ASN A 144 -1.37 -9.34 -25.33
C ASN A 144 0.05 -9.37 -24.74
N GLU A 145 0.21 -9.15 -23.42
CA GLU A 145 1.52 -9.16 -22.76
C GLU A 145 2.04 -10.60 -22.57
N GLY A 146 1.15 -11.53 -22.20
CA GLY A 146 1.52 -12.95 -22.11
C GLY A 146 0.56 -13.80 -21.27
N ALA A 147 0.75 -15.12 -21.34
CA ALA A 147 -0.06 -16.09 -20.61
C ALA A 147 0.08 -15.92 -19.08
N ALA A 148 1.31 -15.75 -18.57
CA ALA A 148 1.57 -15.52 -17.15
C ALA A 148 0.85 -14.26 -16.64
N TYR A 149 0.94 -13.15 -17.40
CA TYR A 149 0.25 -11.90 -17.09
C TYR A 149 -1.25 -12.10 -16.97
N PHE A 150 -1.85 -12.81 -17.92
CA PHE A 150 -3.29 -13.03 -17.92
C PHE A 150 -3.75 -13.98 -16.80
N ALA A 151 -2.98 -15.04 -16.53
CA ALA A 151 -3.27 -15.98 -15.45
C ALA A 151 -3.20 -15.29 -14.07
N VAL A 152 -2.12 -14.55 -13.81
CA VAL A 152 -1.94 -13.81 -12.54
C VAL A 152 -3.01 -12.73 -12.38
N PHE A 153 -3.36 -12.01 -13.46
CA PHE A 153 -4.44 -11.03 -13.43
C PHE A 153 -5.77 -11.65 -12.98
N LYS A 154 -6.17 -12.78 -13.58
CA LYS A 154 -7.39 -13.51 -13.19
C LYS A 154 -7.33 -14.00 -11.74
N GLY A 155 -6.17 -14.50 -11.29
CA GLY A 155 -5.95 -14.91 -9.91
C GLY A 155 -6.16 -13.77 -8.91
N ILE A 156 -5.58 -12.59 -9.17
CA ILE A 156 -5.76 -11.40 -8.31
C ILE A 156 -7.22 -10.97 -8.28
N LEU A 157 -7.93 -11.02 -9.42
CA LEU A 157 -9.35 -10.68 -9.48
C LEU A 157 -10.23 -11.66 -8.68
N LEU A 158 -9.90 -12.96 -8.66
CA LEU A 158 -10.56 -13.95 -7.80
C LEU A 158 -10.34 -13.65 -6.31
N LEU A 159 -9.10 -13.34 -5.91
CA LEU A 159 -8.79 -12.95 -4.53
C LEU A 159 -9.62 -11.73 -4.13
N ASN A 160 -9.69 -10.71 -4.98
CA ASN A 160 -10.52 -9.53 -4.76
C ASN A 160 -12.02 -9.86 -4.67
N ALA A 161 -12.53 -10.68 -5.59
CA ALA A 161 -13.93 -11.09 -5.61
C ALA A 161 -14.33 -11.77 -4.29
N PHE A 162 -13.55 -12.74 -3.84
CA PHE A 162 -13.87 -13.49 -2.62
C PHE A 162 -13.57 -12.70 -1.36
N ASN A 163 -12.52 -11.89 -1.32
CA ASN A 163 -12.22 -11.01 -0.19
C ASN A 163 -13.35 -10.01 0.07
N ASN A 164 -13.95 -9.45 -1.00
CA ASN A 164 -15.05 -8.49 -0.88
C ASN A 164 -16.32 -9.10 -0.27
N VAL A 165 -16.63 -10.36 -0.61
CA VAL A 165 -17.87 -11.01 -0.16
C VAL A 165 -17.69 -11.79 1.15
N SER A 166 -16.47 -12.21 1.48
CA SER A 166 -16.20 -13.03 2.68
C SER A 166 -16.08 -12.23 3.99
N GLY A 167 -15.93 -10.90 3.94
CA GLY A 167 -15.77 -10.06 5.15
C GLY A 167 -14.63 -10.54 6.05
N GLU A 168 -14.84 -10.55 7.38
CA GLU A 168 -13.87 -11.04 8.38
C GLU A 168 -13.72 -12.57 8.42
N ASN A 169 -14.56 -13.33 7.69
CA ASN A 169 -14.63 -14.81 7.75
C ASN A 169 -13.75 -15.50 6.70
N ASN A 170 -12.62 -14.90 6.33
CA ASN A 170 -11.85 -15.33 5.17
C ASN A 170 -10.50 -16.01 5.50
N ASN A 171 -10.21 -16.18 6.80
CA ASN A 171 -8.98 -16.77 7.35
C ASN A 171 -7.67 -16.16 6.80
N GLY A 172 -7.74 -14.98 6.15
CA GLY A 172 -6.62 -14.32 5.48
C GLY A 172 -6.17 -14.95 4.16
N LEU A 173 -6.72 -16.09 3.72
CA LEU A 173 -6.21 -16.86 2.56
C LEU A 173 -6.74 -16.40 1.19
N VAL A 174 -7.73 -15.50 1.17
CA VAL A 174 -8.27 -14.90 -0.06
C VAL A 174 -7.99 -13.40 -0.15
N THR A 175 -7.29 -12.84 0.82
CA THR A 175 -6.86 -11.43 0.76
C THR A 175 -5.90 -11.25 -0.42
N PRO A 176 -6.05 -10.21 -1.25
CA PRO A 176 -5.17 -9.98 -2.40
C PRO A 176 -3.80 -9.41 -1.97
N SER A 177 -3.13 -10.06 -1.02
CA SER A 177 -1.77 -9.73 -0.60
C SER A 177 -0.73 -10.36 -1.53
N GLU A 178 0.44 -9.76 -1.60
CA GLU A 178 1.62 -10.28 -2.30
C GLU A 178 1.90 -11.74 -1.90
N ASP A 179 1.92 -12.04 -0.60
CA ASP A 179 2.12 -13.41 -0.08
C ASP A 179 1.09 -14.41 -0.61
N ASN A 180 -0.19 -14.02 -0.65
CA ASN A 180 -1.25 -14.91 -1.15
C ASN A 180 -1.21 -15.07 -2.67
N ILE A 181 -0.78 -14.03 -3.39
CA ILE A 181 -0.59 -14.11 -4.85
C ILE A 181 0.56 -15.06 -5.17
N HIS A 182 1.69 -14.97 -4.45
CA HIS A 182 2.77 -15.96 -4.57
C HIS A 182 2.30 -17.36 -4.21
N ALA A 183 1.58 -17.53 -3.09
CA ALA A 183 1.03 -18.82 -2.70
C ALA A 183 0.02 -19.39 -3.71
N LEU A 184 -0.64 -18.56 -4.51
CA LEU A 184 -1.60 -18.98 -5.53
C LEU A 184 -0.92 -19.59 -6.77
N PHE A 185 0.32 -19.20 -7.05
CA PHE A 185 1.07 -19.61 -8.25
C PHE A 185 2.37 -20.37 -7.96
N ALA A 186 2.73 -20.58 -6.69
CA ALA A 186 3.94 -21.31 -6.31
C ALA A 186 3.95 -22.73 -6.90
N GLY A 187 5.07 -23.11 -7.53
CA GLY A 187 5.23 -24.41 -8.19
C GLY A 187 4.49 -24.58 -9.52
N THR A 188 3.75 -23.56 -9.98
CA THR A 188 3.09 -23.57 -11.30
C THR A 188 4.07 -23.11 -12.39
N CYS A 189 3.67 -23.24 -13.66
CA CYS A 189 4.46 -22.72 -14.79
C CYS A 189 4.63 -21.19 -14.77
N TYR A 190 3.84 -20.47 -13.97
CA TYR A 190 3.88 -19.00 -13.86
C TYR A 190 4.68 -18.49 -12.66
N ASP A 191 5.12 -19.37 -11.75
CA ASP A 191 5.74 -19.02 -10.46
C ASP A 191 6.89 -18.01 -10.62
N SER A 192 7.80 -18.28 -11.55
CA SER A 192 9.00 -17.45 -11.78
C SER A 192 8.71 -16.05 -12.33
N GLU A 193 7.51 -15.82 -12.87
CA GLU A 193 7.14 -14.55 -13.52
C GLU A 193 6.26 -13.67 -12.62
N VAL A 194 5.78 -14.17 -11.48
CA VAL A 194 4.82 -13.45 -10.62
C VAL A 194 5.35 -12.06 -10.23
N ASP A 195 6.60 -11.95 -9.77
CA ASP A 195 7.20 -10.66 -9.38
C ASP A 195 7.22 -9.64 -10.54
N ALA A 196 7.62 -10.09 -11.73
CA ALA A 196 7.69 -9.25 -12.92
C ALA A 196 6.30 -8.77 -13.34
N VAL A 197 5.30 -9.65 -13.27
CA VAL A 197 3.90 -9.33 -13.57
C VAL A 197 3.34 -8.32 -12.55
N LEU A 198 3.59 -8.52 -11.26
CA LEU A 198 3.13 -7.64 -10.20
C LEU A 198 3.75 -6.24 -10.29
N GLN A 199 5.04 -6.15 -10.64
CA GLN A 199 5.69 -4.88 -10.91
C GLN A 199 5.05 -4.18 -12.12
N TRP A 200 4.83 -4.90 -13.21
CA TRP A 200 4.24 -4.34 -14.42
C TRP A 200 2.81 -3.84 -14.21
N PHE A 201 1.96 -4.58 -13.46
CA PHE A 201 0.62 -4.08 -13.11
C PHE A 201 0.65 -2.77 -12.34
N ASN A 202 1.63 -2.60 -11.45
CA ASN A 202 1.79 -1.38 -10.67
C ASN A 202 2.24 -0.21 -11.56
N GLU A 203 3.21 -0.45 -12.46
CA GLU A 203 3.72 0.56 -13.39
C GLU A 203 2.67 1.00 -14.42
N GLN A 204 1.88 0.05 -14.95
CA GLN A 204 0.83 0.33 -15.94
C GLN A 204 -0.49 0.81 -15.31
N GLY A 205 -0.58 0.87 -13.98
CA GLY A 205 -1.81 1.28 -13.28
C GLY A 205 -2.98 0.32 -13.50
N ILE A 206 -2.71 -0.96 -13.78
CA ILE A 206 -3.74 -1.98 -14.01
C ILE A 206 -4.33 -2.41 -12.65
N ILE A 207 -3.47 -2.88 -11.75
CA ILE A 207 -3.75 -3.09 -10.33
C ILE A 207 -2.55 -2.58 -9.54
N GLN A 208 -2.76 -1.51 -8.78
CA GLN A 208 -1.69 -0.86 -8.03
C GLN A 208 -1.47 -1.53 -6.67
N ARG A 209 -0.21 -1.52 -6.22
CA ARG A 209 0.18 -2.01 -4.90
C ARG A 209 -0.13 -0.96 -3.83
N ALA A 210 -1.13 -1.22 -3.01
CA ALA A 210 -1.50 -0.39 -1.87
C ALA A 210 -0.52 -0.59 -0.68
N PRO A 211 -0.48 0.36 0.28
CA PRO A 211 0.30 0.19 1.51
C PRO A 211 -0.01 -1.14 2.20
N GLY A 212 1.03 -1.88 2.60
CA GLY A 212 0.90 -3.23 3.15
C GLY A 212 0.97 -4.37 2.12
N GLY A 213 1.27 -4.08 0.85
CA GLY A 213 1.46 -5.12 -0.18
C GLY A 213 0.15 -5.71 -0.71
N LEU A 214 -0.92 -4.91 -0.73
CA LEU A 214 -2.25 -5.33 -1.17
C LEU A 214 -2.53 -4.87 -2.61
N TYR A 215 -3.03 -5.79 -3.43
CA TYR A 215 -3.44 -5.57 -4.83
C TYR A 215 -4.97 -5.49 -4.93
N SER A 216 -5.54 -4.48 -4.28
CA SER A 216 -7.00 -4.35 -4.14
C SER A 216 -7.65 -3.65 -5.34
N VAL A 217 -8.71 -4.25 -5.87
CA VAL A 217 -9.58 -3.69 -6.92
C VAL A 217 -10.83 -3.13 -6.26
N GLN A 218 -10.87 -1.82 -6.09
CA GLN A 218 -12.04 -1.13 -5.55
C GLN A 218 -13.06 -0.83 -6.66
N PHE A 219 -14.34 -0.74 -6.28
CA PHE A 219 -15.38 -0.15 -7.13
C PHE A 219 -14.94 1.25 -7.50
N SER A 220 -14.54 1.47 -8.74
CA SER A 220 -14.48 2.81 -9.29
C SER A 220 -15.02 2.72 -10.69
N ALA A 221 -16.35 2.65 -10.80
CA ALA A 221 -17.08 3.06 -12.01
C ALA A 221 -17.02 4.60 -12.15
N LEU A 222 -15.87 5.18 -11.81
CA LEU A 222 -15.62 6.60 -11.88
C LEU A 222 -15.06 6.86 -13.28
N PRO A 223 -15.70 7.71 -14.09
CA PRO A 223 -15.24 7.97 -15.46
C PRO A 223 -13.77 8.40 -15.43
N SER A 224 -12.91 7.66 -16.15
CA SER A 224 -11.46 7.90 -16.17
C SER A 224 -11.11 9.33 -16.56
N GLY A 225 -11.91 9.96 -17.42
CA GLY A 225 -11.77 11.38 -17.77
C GLY A 225 -11.99 12.34 -16.60
N GLU A 226 -13.01 12.08 -15.76
CA GLU A 226 -13.31 12.93 -14.59
C GLU A 226 -12.20 12.81 -13.53
N ILE A 227 -11.67 11.60 -13.31
CA ILE A 227 -10.53 11.39 -12.42
C ILE A 227 -9.31 12.17 -12.93
N GLU A 228 -9.01 12.14 -14.23
CA GLU A 228 -7.84 12.85 -14.76
C GLU A 228 -7.99 14.38 -14.69
N GLU A 229 -9.21 14.90 -14.92
CA GLU A 229 -9.52 16.31 -14.67
C GLU A 229 -9.30 16.68 -13.19
N LYS A 230 -9.76 15.83 -12.27
CA LYS A 230 -9.54 16.01 -10.83
C LYS A 230 -8.06 15.92 -10.48
N LYS A 231 -7.29 14.98 -11.03
CA LYS A 231 -5.83 14.91 -10.83
C LYS A 231 -5.15 16.21 -11.25
N ASN A 232 -5.53 16.77 -12.40
CA ASN A 232 -5.00 18.05 -12.87
C ASN A 232 -5.38 19.23 -11.96
N GLU A 233 -6.61 19.25 -11.44
CA GLU A 233 -7.04 20.23 -10.43
C GLU A 233 -6.21 20.11 -9.15
N MET A 234 -6.03 18.88 -8.65
CA MET A 234 -5.25 18.59 -7.44
C MET A 234 -3.79 19.05 -7.59
N ARG A 235 -3.13 18.75 -8.72
CA ARG A 235 -1.73 19.13 -8.97
C ARG A 235 -1.54 20.64 -9.08
N ASN A 236 -2.47 21.34 -9.73
CA ASN A 236 -2.24 22.73 -10.11
C ASN A 236 -2.83 23.75 -9.13
N VAL A 237 -3.84 23.33 -8.35
CA VAL A 237 -4.61 24.24 -7.48
C VAL A 237 -4.50 23.85 -6.02
N GLN A 238 -4.86 22.62 -5.66
CA GLN A 238 -5.03 22.24 -4.25
C GLN A 238 -3.73 21.85 -3.56
N TYR A 239 -2.88 21.07 -4.25
CA TYR A 239 -1.68 20.44 -3.72
C TYR A 239 -0.44 20.70 -4.58
N ARG A 240 -0.39 21.88 -5.20
CA ARG A 240 0.73 22.34 -6.02
C ARG A 240 2.08 22.26 -5.30
N TYR A 241 2.10 22.65 -4.03
CA TYR A 241 3.30 22.73 -3.21
C TYR A 241 3.34 21.60 -2.17
N THR A 242 4.55 21.16 -1.83
CA THR A 242 4.78 19.99 -0.99
C THR A 242 4.24 20.19 0.44
N ASP A 243 4.29 21.41 0.97
CA ASP A 243 3.72 21.71 2.29
C ASP A 243 2.19 21.56 2.34
N GLN A 244 1.49 21.68 1.21
CA GLN A 244 0.04 21.48 1.15
C GLN A 244 -0.32 20.01 1.39
N VAL A 245 0.53 19.08 0.94
CA VAL A 245 0.39 17.63 1.22
C VAL A 245 0.53 17.35 2.71
N LEU A 246 1.39 18.08 3.43
CA LEU A 246 1.52 17.91 4.88
C LEU A 246 0.36 18.54 5.65
N ASN A 247 -0.16 19.66 5.16
CA ASN A 247 -1.22 20.44 5.82
C ASN A 247 -2.65 19.96 5.50
N PHE A 248 -2.83 18.94 4.63
CA PHE A 248 -4.16 18.44 4.26
C PHE A 248 -4.93 17.78 5.43
N SER A 249 -4.21 17.33 6.46
CA SER A 249 -4.75 16.72 7.68
C SER A 249 -3.88 17.08 8.88
N ASP A 250 -4.34 16.75 10.09
CA ASP A 250 -3.60 16.94 11.34
C ASP A 250 -2.51 15.88 11.59
N ALA A 251 -2.38 14.90 10.69
CA ALA A 251 -1.47 13.76 10.88
C ALA A 251 0.00 14.18 10.97
N ALA A 252 0.44 15.12 10.11
CA ALA A 252 1.83 15.59 10.10
C ALA A 252 2.16 16.41 11.35
N SER A 253 1.30 17.37 11.70
CA SER A 253 1.44 18.20 12.89
C SER A 253 1.44 17.36 14.17
N THR A 254 0.50 16.40 14.28
CA THR A 254 0.43 15.46 15.41
C THR A 254 1.69 14.62 15.53
N ALA A 255 2.24 14.13 14.41
CA ALA A 255 3.48 13.37 14.42
C ALA A 255 4.67 14.21 14.89
N PHE A 256 4.79 15.44 14.40
CA PHE A 256 5.87 16.36 14.81
C PHE A 256 5.78 16.69 16.32
N GLU A 257 4.63 17.14 16.79
CA GLU A 257 4.42 17.52 18.20
C GLU A 257 4.62 16.34 19.15
N LYS A 258 3.95 15.21 18.88
CA LYS A 258 3.91 14.08 19.84
C LYS A 258 5.11 13.17 19.77
N LYS A 259 5.85 13.13 18.65
CA LYS A 259 6.97 12.19 18.46
C LYS A 259 8.33 12.87 18.36
N MET A 260 8.43 14.08 17.82
CA MET A 260 9.70 14.77 17.60
C MET A 260 9.98 15.87 18.63
N MET A 261 8.91 16.54 19.10
CA MET A 261 8.97 17.69 20.02
C MET A 261 8.41 17.39 21.42
N GLN A 262 8.15 16.12 21.75
CA GLN A 262 7.45 15.68 22.96
C GLN A 262 8.06 16.23 24.27
N LYS A 263 9.38 16.38 24.33
CA LYS A 263 10.10 16.77 25.56
C LYS A 263 10.60 18.21 25.53
N VAL A 264 10.14 19.02 24.56
CA VAL A 264 10.59 20.41 24.46
C VAL A 264 9.93 21.23 25.57
N ILE A 265 10.77 21.86 26.40
CA ILE A 265 10.32 22.52 27.62
C ILE A 265 9.79 23.93 27.32
N ARG A 266 10.45 24.65 26.42
CA ARG A 266 10.07 26.02 26.05
C ARG A 266 8.89 26.00 25.07
N PRO A 267 7.88 26.86 25.25
CA PRO A 267 6.80 27.00 24.28
C PRO A 267 7.33 27.29 22.87
N TYR A 268 6.71 26.67 21.87
CA TYR A 268 7.09 26.81 20.49
C TYR A 268 5.87 26.91 19.57
N GLY A 269 6.04 27.56 18.43
CA GLY A 269 5.18 27.46 17.26
C GLY A 269 5.96 26.84 16.10
N PHE A 270 5.27 26.24 15.14
CA PHE A 270 5.90 25.71 13.95
C PHE A 270 4.94 25.76 12.76
N LYS A 271 5.50 25.66 11.56
CA LYS A 271 4.73 25.44 10.34
C LYS A 271 5.55 24.72 9.29
N PHE A 272 4.89 23.90 8.48
CA PHE A 272 5.50 23.26 7.32
C PHE A 272 5.56 24.22 6.15
N PHE A 273 6.69 24.19 5.44
CA PHE A 273 6.98 25.01 4.28
C PHE A 273 7.70 24.18 3.22
N SER A 274 7.55 24.57 1.96
CA SER A 274 8.20 23.94 0.81
C SER A 274 8.60 24.99 -0.23
N ASP A 275 9.17 24.58 -1.35
CA ASP A 275 9.59 25.53 -2.39
C ASP A 275 8.38 26.04 -3.19
N HIS A 276 8.13 27.35 -3.11
CA HIS A 276 7.07 28.03 -3.86
C HIS A 276 7.58 28.64 -5.18
N GLN A 277 8.78 28.25 -5.62
CA GLN A 277 9.47 28.75 -6.82
C GLN A 277 9.79 30.26 -6.78
N ASN A 278 9.46 30.91 -5.66
CA ASN A 278 9.71 32.32 -5.41
C ASN A 278 10.15 32.51 -3.95
N GLU A 279 11.45 32.76 -3.77
CA GLU A 279 12.07 32.94 -2.45
C GLU A 279 11.40 34.07 -1.64
N ALA A 280 10.97 35.17 -2.28
CA ALA A 280 10.33 36.28 -1.58
C ALA A 280 8.95 35.91 -1.01
N VAL A 281 8.20 35.07 -1.72
CA VAL A 281 6.90 34.56 -1.24
C VAL A 281 7.10 33.67 -0.02
N LEU A 282 8.05 32.74 -0.09
CA LEU A 282 8.36 31.84 1.02
C LEU A 282 8.84 32.63 2.26
N ARG A 283 9.73 33.62 2.09
CA ARG A 283 10.14 34.53 3.17
C ARG A 283 8.94 35.23 3.81
N SER A 284 8.05 35.79 2.99
CA SER A 284 6.84 36.48 3.48
C SER A 284 5.92 35.55 4.27
N GLN A 285 5.71 34.32 3.81
CA GLN A 285 4.90 33.32 4.51
C GLN A 285 5.49 32.95 5.88
N ILE A 286 6.81 32.74 5.96
CA ILE A 286 7.51 32.45 7.23
C ILE A 286 7.35 33.62 8.20
N LYS A 287 7.58 34.87 7.75
CA LYS A 287 7.39 36.06 8.59
C LYS A 287 5.97 36.19 9.12
N ASN A 288 4.97 35.91 8.28
CA ASN A 288 3.58 35.99 8.70
C ASN A 288 3.24 34.89 9.71
N ALA A 289 3.68 33.66 9.49
CA ALA A 289 3.50 32.57 10.46
C ALA A 289 4.22 32.84 11.79
N ARG A 290 5.37 33.53 11.76
CA ARG A 290 6.09 33.94 12.98
C ARG A 290 5.28 34.90 13.85
N LYS A 291 4.51 35.82 13.24
CA LYS A 291 3.68 36.79 13.96
C LYS A 291 2.60 36.13 14.82
N ASP A 292 2.13 34.95 14.43
CA ASP A 292 1.15 34.16 15.18
C ASP A 292 1.76 33.50 16.43
N THR A 293 3.09 33.48 16.54
CA THR A 293 3.83 32.88 17.66
C THR A 293 4.32 33.96 18.62
N LYS A 294 4.12 33.76 19.93
CA LYS A 294 4.57 34.69 20.97
C LYS A 294 6.08 35.00 20.83
N THR A 295 6.48 36.23 21.13
CA THR A 295 7.89 36.65 21.05
C THR A 295 8.79 35.87 22.00
N SER A 296 8.26 35.42 23.14
CA SER A 296 8.98 34.58 24.11
C SER A 296 9.04 33.09 23.74
N ALA A 297 8.30 32.67 22.70
CA ALA A 297 8.29 31.31 22.18
C ALA A 297 9.25 31.17 20.99
N MET A 298 9.78 29.97 20.81
CA MET A 298 10.55 29.61 19.61
C MET A 298 9.61 29.45 18.42
N PHE A 299 10.11 29.70 17.22
CA PHE A 299 9.39 29.42 15.99
C PHE A 299 10.23 28.54 15.06
N PHE A 300 9.65 27.43 14.63
CA PHE A 300 10.29 26.47 13.72
C PHE A 300 9.66 26.54 12.33
N ALA A 301 10.47 26.94 11.34
CA ALA A 301 10.14 26.78 9.93
C ALA A 301 10.61 25.40 9.46
N LEU A 302 9.67 24.47 9.31
CA LEU A 302 9.94 23.09 8.92
C LEU A 302 9.93 23.00 7.39
N LEU A 303 11.11 22.92 6.78
CA LEU A 303 11.30 22.92 5.33
C LEU A 303 11.35 21.48 4.83
N MET A 304 10.36 21.13 4.01
CA MET A 304 10.07 19.76 3.56
C MET A 304 10.09 19.69 2.04
N ALA A 305 10.83 18.72 1.49
CA ALA A 305 11.05 18.60 0.05
C ALA A 305 10.34 17.38 -0.57
N ARG A 306 9.89 17.53 -1.81
CA ARG A 306 9.38 16.45 -2.65
C ARG A 306 10.50 15.60 -3.21
N ASN A 307 11.58 16.22 -3.66
CA ASN A 307 12.70 15.53 -4.27
C ASN A 307 14.04 16.23 -3.93
N ASN A 308 15.14 15.63 -4.36
CA ASN A 308 16.48 16.11 -4.02
C ASN A 308 16.79 17.49 -4.62
N THR A 309 16.15 17.86 -5.73
CA THR A 309 16.28 19.19 -6.33
C THR A 309 15.66 20.24 -5.42
N GLU A 310 14.42 20.03 -5.00
CA GLU A 310 13.72 20.91 -4.05
C GLU A 310 14.48 20.99 -2.72
N LEU A 311 15.02 19.87 -2.23
CA LEU A 311 15.83 19.83 -1.01
C LEU A 311 17.06 20.74 -1.10
N GLY A 312 17.76 20.73 -2.24
CA GLY A 312 18.90 21.62 -2.47
C GLY A 312 18.50 23.11 -2.43
N VAL A 313 17.35 23.45 -3.03
CA VAL A 313 16.80 24.82 -2.99
C VAL A 313 16.49 25.24 -1.57
N LEU A 314 15.82 24.39 -0.79
CA LEU A 314 15.44 24.69 0.59
C LEU A 314 16.63 24.84 1.54
N ARG A 315 17.72 24.09 1.32
CA ARG A 315 18.98 24.27 2.07
C ARG A 315 19.60 25.64 1.81
N ASN A 316 19.73 26.03 0.54
CA ASN A 316 20.25 27.35 0.17
C ASN A 316 19.36 28.48 0.69
N PHE A 317 18.04 28.29 0.66
CA PHE A 317 17.07 29.23 1.21
C PHE A 317 17.26 29.42 2.73
N ALA A 318 17.37 28.32 3.47
CA ALA A 318 17.52 28.35 4.93
C ALA A 318 18.83 29.04 5.35
N GLU A 319 19.93 28.75 4.65
CA GLU A 319 21.24 29.37 4.88
C GLU A 319 21.17 30.89 4.68
N LYS A 320 20.66 31.34 3.53
CA LYS A 320 20.46 32.78 3.27
C LYS A 320 19.56 33.47 4.28
N CYS A 321 18.49 32.81 4.74
CA CYS A 321 17.59 33.41 5.72
C CYS A 321 18.22 33.50 7.12
N ALA A 322 19.02 32.50 7.51
CA ALA A 322 19.70 32.50 8.79
C ALA A 322 20.83 33.54 8.85
N GLU A 323 21.51 33.80 7.73
CA GLU A 323 22.60 34.78 7.61
C GLU A 323 22.13 36.22 7.35
N ASP A 324 20.83 36.44 7.08
CA ASP A 324 20.30 37.76 6.74
C ASP A 324 20.16 38.67 7.97
N GLU A 325 21.24 39.36 8.33
CA GLU A 325 21.26 40.29 9.45
C GLU A 325 20.38 41.54 9.24
N ASN A 326 20.03 41.86 8.00
CA ASN A 326 19.24 43.05 7.67
C ASN A 326 17.74 42.83 7.96
N ASP A 327 17.29 41.58 7.95
CA ASP A 327 15.90 41.20 8.09
C ASP A 327 15.55 40.76 9.52
N LYS A 328 15.24 41.74 10.38
CA LYS A 328 14.94 41.50 11.80
C LYS A 328 13.75 40.56 12.05
N ASP A 329 12.84 40.41 11.09
CA ASP A 329 11.68 39.51 11.21
C ASP A 329 12.07 38.04 11.01
N LEU A 330 13.23 37.77 10.41
CA LEU A 330 13.79 36.43 10.23
C LEU A 330 14.70 36.01 11.38
N LYS A 331 15.21 36.99 12.13
CA LYS A 331 16.06 36.74 13.30
C LYS A 331 15.35 35.86 14.32
N ASN A 332 16.10 34.92 14.91
CA ASN A 332 15.65 33.96 15.91
C ASN A 332 14.60 32.94 15.43
N ASN A 333 14.35 32.85 14.12
CA ASN A 333 13.61 31.73 13.56
C ASN A 333 14.55 30.53 13.41
N VAL A 334 14.05 29.34 13.74
CA VAL A 334 14.78 28.09 13.55
C VAL A 334 14.35 27.49 12.23
N TYR A 335 15.28 27.35 11.29
CA TYR A 335 15.00 26.67 10.02
C TYR A 335 15.48 25.23 10.12
N LEU A 336 14.55 24.29 9.99
CA LEU A 336 14.82 22.85 10.00
C LEU A 336 14.59 22.31 8.59
N VAL A 337 15.66 21.93 7.91
CA VAL A 337 15.58 21.28 6.59
C VAL A 337 15.74 19.79 6.76
N PHE A 338 14.70 19.02 6.45
CA PHE A 338 14.72 17.56 6.59
C PHE A 338 15.27 16.88 5.34
N ASP A 339 16.11 15.86 5.53
CA ASP A 339 16.78 15.16 4.41
C ASP A 339 15.85 14.15 3.73
N GLU A 340 14.83 13.65 4.44
CA GLU A 340 13.87 12.67 3.93
C GLU A 340 12.84 13.34 3.01
N VAL A 341 12.92 13.03 1.71
CA VAL A 341 12.03 13.58 0.68
C VAL A 341 10.77 12.71 0.48
N LEU A 342 9.68 13.31 0.00
CA LEU A 342 8.45 12.55 -0.30
C LEU A 342 8.63 11.59 -1.49
N THR A 343 9.39 11.97 -2.50
CA THR A 343 9.49 11.45 -3.88
C THR A 343 8.33 11.83 -4.80
N ASP A 344 8.63 12.03 -6.08
CA ASP A 344 7.62 12.35 -7.10
C ASP A 344 6.58 11.22 -7.28
N ALA A 345 7.00 9.95 -7.14
CA ALA A 345 6.11 8.80 -7.22
C ALA A 345 5.06 8.79 -6.10
N LYS A 346 5.47 8.99 -4.83
CA LYS A 346 4.52 9.07 -3.71
C LYS A 346 3.64 10.32 -3.80
N TYR A 347 4.17 11.43 -4.31
CA TYR A 347 3.37 12.61 -4.59
C TYR A 347 2.25 12.31 -5.59
N GLU A 348 2.55 11.67 -6.72
CA GLU A 348 1.52 11.28 -7.69
C GLU A 348 0.50 10.29 -7.12
N GLN A 349 0.94 9.35 -6.28
CA GLN A 349 0.05 8.45 -5.56
C GLN A 349 -0.89 9.21 -4.59
N PHE A 350 -0.38 10.24 -3.89
CA PHE A 350 -1.20 11.09 -3.05
C PHE A 350 -2.26 11.85 -3.88
N ILE A 351 -1.85 12.42 -5.01
CA ILE A 351 -2.74 13.11 -5.95
C ILE A 351 -3.84 12.16 -6.44
N GLU A 352 -3.50 10.92 -6.74
CA GLU A 352 -4.46 9.91 -7.14
C GLU A 352 -5.48 9.60 -6.03
N TYR A 353 -5.05 9.45 -4.79
CA TYR A 353 -5.99 9.27 -3.67
C TYR A 353 -6.89 10.49 -3.47
N GLN A 354 -6.37 11.71 -3.59
CA GLN A 354 -7.19 12.93 -3.46
C GLN A 354 -8.17 13.10 -4.62
N ALA A 355 -7.76 12.77 -5.85
CA ALA A 355 -8.63 12.82 -7.02
C ALA A 355 -9.78 11.80 -6.91
N ASN A 356 -9.46 10.55 -6.54
CA ASN A 356 -10.46 9.52 -6.30
C ASN A 356 -11.38 9.87 -5.13
N TYR A 357 -10.85 10.44 -4.04
CA TYR A 357 -11.64 10.98 -2.93
C TYR A 357 -12.65 12.04 -3.41
N ALA A 358 -12.19 13.01 -4.20
CA ALA A 358 -13.03 14.10 -4.68
C ALA A 358 -14.13 13.60 -5.63
N CYS A 359 -13.78 12.69 -6.54
CA CYS A 359 -14.73 12.08 -7.46
C CYS A 359 -15.74 11.20 -6.71
N ALA A 360 -15.30 10.35 -5.78
CA ALA A 360 -16.20 9.56 -4.93
C ALA A 360 -17.15 10.45 -4.10
N SER A 361 -16.66 11.58 -3.60
CA SER A 361 -17.48 12.57 -2.89
C SER A 361 -18.55 13.18 -3.80
N SER A 362 -18.21 13.49 -5.06
CA SER A 362 -19.14 14.04 -6.06
C SER A 362 -20.26 13.05 -6.42
N HIS A 363 -19.97 11.75 -6.40
CA HIS A 363 -20.93 10.68 -6.71
C HIS A 363 -21.62 10.08 -5.47
N GLY A 364 -21.32 10.58 -4.26
CA GLY A 364 -21.98 10.15 -3.02
C GLY A 364 -21.50 8.79 -2.48
N PHE A 365 -20.35 8.29 -2.91
CA PHE A 365 -19.77 7.02 -2.45
C PHE A 365 -19.00 7.21 -1.13
N LEU A 366 -19.74 7.25 -0.02
CA LEU A 366 -19.19 7.56 1.31
C LEU A 366 -18.09 6.59 1.79
N ASP A 367 -18.21 5.30 1.49
CA ASP A 367 -17.19 4.30 1.89
C ASP A 367 -15.87 4.51 1.13
N GLN A 368 -15.93 4.76 -0.18
CA GLN A 368 -14.75 5.05 -1.00
C GLN A 368 -14.11 6.37 -0.61
N GLN A 369 -14.92 7.38 -0.32
CA GLN A 369 -14.46 8.66 0.21
C GLN A 369 -13.62 8.44 1.49
N LYS A 370 -14.14 7.65 2.43
CA LYS A 370 -13.41 7.34 3.67
C LYS A 370 -12.11 6.60 3.39
N VAL A 371 -12.13 5.56 2.56
CA VAL A 371 -10.95 4.75 2.24
C VAL A 371 -9.84 5.56 1.57
N HIS A 372 -10.15 6.34 0.53
CA HIS A 372 -9.15 7.16 -0.15
C HIS A 372 -8.56 8.25 0.75
N ARG A 373 -9.39 8.83 1.64
CA ARG A 373 -8.91 9.75 2.67
C ARG A 373 -7.96 9.04 3.64
N ASP A 374 -8.33 7.87 4.14
CA ASP A 374 -7.54 7.11 5.11
C ASP A 374 -6.21 6.64 4.50
N HIS A 375 -6.18 6.29 3.22
CA HIS A 375 -4.95 5.97 2.49
C HIS A 375 -4.02 7.19 2.39
N ALA A 376 -4.55 8.36 2.01
CA ALA A 376 -3.77 9.60 1.98
C ALA A 376 -3.22 9.98 3.36
N VAL A 377 -4.02 9.83 4.42
CA VAL A 377 -3.58 10.05 5.83
C VAL A 377 -2.48 9.07 6.23
N SER A 378 -2.61 7.81 5.85
CA SER A 378 -1.61 6.78 6.15
C SER A 378 -0.28 7.08 5.44
N MET A 379 -0.32 7.52 4.19
CA MET A 379 0.88 7.91 3.45
C MET A 379 1.66 9.05 4.14
N VAL A 380 0.96 10.08 4.63
CA VAL A 380 1.61 11.18 5.37
C VAL A 380 2.16 10.70 6.71
N LYS A 381 1.47 9.79 7.41
CA LYS A 381 1.99 9.18 8.65
C LYS A 381 3.27 8.37 8.39
N GLU A 382 3.31 7.60 7.31
CA GLU A 382 4.49 6.82 6.91
C GLU A 382 5.67 7.72 6.52
N TRP A 383 5.40 8.80 5.78
CA TRP A 383 6.43 9.78 5.46
C TRP A 383 7.00 10.43 6.72
N MET A 384 6.15 10.93 7.62
CA MET A 384 6.61 11.54 8.88
C MET A 384 7.32 10.54 9.81
N SER A 385 6.96 9.26 9.75
CA SER A 385 7.67 8.18 10.44
C SER A 385 9.09 8.00 9.89
N SER A 386 9.26 8.13 8.56
CA SER A 386 10.57 8.06 7.90
C SER A 386 11.41 9.30 8.21
N VAL A 387 10.80 10.49 8.19
CA VAL A 387 11.41 11.76 8.61
C VAL A 387 11.93 11.66 10.05
N GLN A 388 11.17 11.05 10.97
CA GLN A 388 11.60 10.84 12.36
C GLN A 388 12.88 9.98 12.48
N ARG A 389 13.03 8.98 11.60
CA ARG A 389 14.21 8.09 11.57
C ARG A 389 15.40 8.72 10.85
N GLY A 390 15.16 9.73 10.02
CA GLY A 390 16.17 10.41 9.22
C GLY A 390 16.93 11.50 9.96
N ASN A 391 17.58 12.33 9.15
CA ASN A 391 18.37 13.48 9.59
C ASN A 391 17.74 14.78 9.11
N ALA A 392 18.14 15.87 9.75
CA ALA A 392 17.82 17.23 9.34
C ALA A 392 19.03 18.14 9.57
N VAL A 393 19.00 19.32 8.97
CA VAL A 393 19.99 20.37 9.21
C VAL A 393 19.30 21.58 9.82
N VAL A 394 19.87 22.08 10.92
CA VAL A 394 19.41 23.29 11.62
C VAL A 394 20.18 24.50 11.11
N TYR A 395 19.47 25.56 10.76
CA TYR A 395 20.04 26.87 10.47
C TYR A 395 19.42 27.91 11.38
N ILE A 396 20.26 28.74 12.02
CA ILE A 396 19.81 29.78 12.95
C ILE A 396 20.84 30.89 13.09
N ASN A 397 20.41 32.15 12.96
CA ASN A 397 21.18 33.36 13.32
C ASN A 397 22.65 33.40 12.83
N GLY A 398 22.96 32.85 11.65
CA GLY A 398 24.31 32.82 11.10
C GLY A 398 25.28 31.89 11.85
N GLU A 399 24.80 31.09 12.80
CA GLU A 399 25.60 30.03 13.44
C GLU A 399 25.95 28.93 12.43
N GLU A 400 27.02 28.19 12.70
CA GLU A 400 27.41 27.06 11.87
C GLU A 400 26.26 26.04 11.78
N LYS A 401 25.87 25.72 10.54
CA LYS A 401 24.76 24.80 10.29
C LYS A 401 25.00 23.44 10.95
N GLN A 402 24.01 22.97 11.70
CA GLN A 402 24.16 21.79 12.53
C GLN A 402 23.37 20.62 11.93
N PRO A 403 24.03 19.56 11.44
CA PRO A 403 23.35 18.32 11.11
C PRO A 403 22.91 17.60 12.38
N ILE A 404 21.68 17.10 12.38
CA ILE A 404 21.06 16.45 13.53
C ILE A 404 20.34 15.17 13.12
N SER A 405 20.29 14.20 14.03
CA SER A 405 19.32 13.11 13.93
C SER A 405 17.98 13.56 14.49
N VAL A 406 16.91 13.41 13.71
CA VAL A 406 15.56 13.89 14.09
C VAL A 406 15.04 13.18 15.34
N LYS A 407 15.45 11.92 15.56
CA LYS A 407 15.17 11.15 16.78
C LYS A 407 15.60 11.87 18.07
N HIS A 408 16.64 12.71 18.00
CA HIS A 408 17.17 13.47 19.12
C HIS A 408 16.74 14.95 19.14
N LEU A 409 15.83 15.36 18.25
CA LEU A 409 15.42 16.75 18.07
C LEU A 409 14.99 17.43 19.38
N SER A 410 14.08 16.84 20.15
CA SER A 410 13.63 17.41 21.44
C SER A 410 14.80 17.74 22.39
N SER A 411 15.80 16.85 22.45
CA SER A 411 16.97 17.05 23.33
C SER A 411 17.83 18.20 22.81
N ILE A 412 18.09 18.22 21.50
CA ILE A 412 18.92 19.24 20.85
C ILE A 412 18.25 20.62 20.97
N VAL A 413 16.92 20.68 20.84
CA VAL A 413 16.16 21.91 21.05
C VAL A 413 16.40 22.47 22.46
N ASN A 414 16.32 21.63 23.49
CA ASN A 414 16.50 22.07 24.87
C ASN A 414 17.96 22.42 25.21
N SER A 415 18.93 21.65 24.72
CA SER A 415 20.33 21.79 25.14
C SER A 415 21.15 22.74 24.26
N VAL A 416 20.74 22.98 23.02
CA VAL A 416 21.49 23.78 22.04
C VAL A 416 20.64 24.93 21.50
N ILE A 417 19.53 24.62 20.80
CA ILE A 417 18.80 25.63 20.02
C ILE A 417 18.19 26.71 20.92
N SER A 418 17.50 26.32 22.00
CA SER A 418 16.86 27.28 22.90
C SER A 418 17.88 28.18 23.61
N PRO A 419 18.97 27.67 24.19
CA PRO A 419 20.05 28.50 24.75
C PRO A 419 20.69 29.46 23.74
N THR A 420 20.83 29.06 22.47
CA THR A 420 21.37 29.95 21.41
C THR A 420 20.46 31.16 21.17
N ILE A 421 19.14 30.97 21.15
CA ILE A 421 18.17 32.06 20.95
C ILE A 421 17.96 32.88 22.23
N PHE A 422 17.89 32.20 23.36
CA PHE A 422 17.54 32.75 24.66
C PHE A 422 18.62 32.42 25.71
N PRO A 423 19.82 32.99 25.59
CA PRO A 423 20.96 32.65 26.46
C PRO A 423 20.74 32.97 27.94
N TYR A 424 19.80 33.88 28.23
CA TYR A 424 19.41 34.26 29.59
C TYR A 424 18.05 33.67 30.02
N GLY A 425 17.51 32.71 29.25
CA GLY A 425 16.30 31.99 29.61
C GLY A 425 16.50 31.04 30.79
N PRO A 426 15.45 30.73 31.57
CA PRO A 426 15.56 29.76 32.67
C PRO A 426 15.97 28.36 32.16
N ASP A 427 15.53 28.01 30.97
CA ASP A 427 15.91 26.80 30.22
C ASP A 427 17.32 26.86 29.61
N ALA A 428 18.01 28.01 29.65
CA ALA A 428 19.44 28.04 29.34
C ALA A 428 20.28 27.47 30.50
N CYS A 429 19.77 27.52 31.74
CA CYS A 429 20.41 26.95 32.91
C CYS A 429 20.24 25.42 32.94
N GLU A 430 21.35 24.69 32.83
CA GLU A 430 21.34 23.23 32.80
C GLU A 430 20.69 22.60 34.03
N LEU A 431 20.97 23.14 35.22
CA LEU A 431 20.39 22.67 36.49
C LEU A 431 18.85 22.77 36.51
N LEU A 432 18.29 23.80 35.85
CA LEU A 432 16.84 23.97 35.75
C LEU A 432 16.25 23.06 34.67
N ARG A 433 16.97 22.85 33.55
CA ARG A 433 16.54 21.90 32.51
C ARG A 433 16.41 20.48 33.04
N GLN A 434 17.40 19.99 33.78
CA GLN A 434 17.40 18.61 34.31
C GLN A 434 16.25 18.33 35.29
N LYS A 435 15.68 19.38 35.90
CA LYS A 435 14.54 19.30 36.83
C LYS A 435 13.19 19.57 36.17
N SER A 436 13.17 19.86 34.87
CA SER A 436 11.94 20.09 34.12
C SER A 436 11.30 18.75 33.76
N PRO A 437 9.95 18.63 33.87
CA PRO A 437 9.24 17.37 33.73
C PRO A 437 9.31 16.73 32.33
#